data_AF-A0A0D6M9V1-F1
#
_entry.id   AF-A0A0D6M9V1-F1
#
_cell.length_a   1.000
_cell.length_b   1.000
_cell.length_c   1.000
_cell.angle_alpha   90.00
_cell.angle_beta   90.00
_cell.angle_gamma   90.00
#
_symmetry.space_group_name_H-M   'P 1'
#
loop_
_entity.id
_entity.type
_entity.pdbx_description
1 polymer ?
#
loop_
_entity_poly.entity_id
_entity_poly.type
_entity_poly.pdbx_seq_one_letter_code
_entity_poly.pdbx_strand_id
1 'polypeptide(L)'
;MLFKVASWDCDLEQKSYDSIKTNEVDTSSIGHPANEYAEMPGPDHTMEKNVNEALNYWWDNNKYNARDKMKAANEKVGCTYKVEAPLFHIVCAYMSTSGG
;
A
#
# COMPACT_ATOMS: atom_id res chain seq x y z
N MET A 1 -17.13 -0.64 19.16
CA MET A 1 -16.58 -1.10 17.87
C MET A 1 -15.36 -1.94 18.17
N LEU A 2 -15.31 -3.18 17.71
CA LEU A 2 -14.08 -3.98 17.72
C LEU A 2 -13.35 -3.66 16.42
N PHE A 3 -12.20 -3.00 16.51
CA PHE A 3 -11.28 -2.89 15.39
C PHE A 3 -10.55 -4.21 15.26
N LYS A 4 -10.74 -4.93 14.16
CA LYS A 4 -9.90 -6.08 13.85
C LYS A 4 -8.62 -5.53 13.25
N VAL A 5 -7.50 -5.69 13.97
CA VAL A 5 -6.18 -5.32 13.46
C VAL A 5 -5.83 -6.31 12.36
N ALA A 6 -5.57 -5.82 11.15
CA ALA A 6 -5.08 -6.66 10.07
C ALA A 6 -3.72 -7.26 10.47
N SER A 7 -3.58 -8.57 10.29
CA SER A 7 -2.29 -9.25 10.50
C SER A 7 -1.41 -9.10 9.25
N TRP A 8 -0.10 -9.01 9.45
CA TRP A 8 0.83 -8.98 8.33
C TRP A 8 0.82 -10.29 7.54
N ASP A 9 0.98 -10.20 6.22
CA ASP A 9 0.98 -11.33 5.31
C ASP A 9 2.14 -11.21 4.31
N CYS A 10 3.11 -12.11 4.43
CA CYS A 10 4.33 -12.06 3.63
C CYS A 10 4.06 -12.35 2.14
N ASP A 11 3.02 -13.12 1.80
CA ASP A 11 2.69 -13.39 0.40
C ASP A 11 2.07 -12.15 -0.25
N LEU A 12 1.23 -11.40 0.49
CA LEU A 12 0.76 -10.09 0.03
C LEU A 12 1.89 -9.07 -0.06
N GLU A 13 2.85 -9.08 0.88
CA GLU A 13 4.04 -8.21 0.80
C GLU A 13 4.83 -8.49 -0.48
N GLN A 14 5.09 -9.77 -0.78
CA GLN A 14 5.82 -10.17 -1.99
C GLN A 14 5.06 -9.78 -3.27
N LYS A 15 3.73 -9.96 -3.30
CA LYS A 15 2.91 -9.49 -4.43
C LYS A 15 2.97 -7.96 -4.59
N SER A 16 2.91 -7.22 -3.49
CA SER A 16 3.09 -5.76 -3.51
C SER A 16 4.47 -5.39 -4.05
N TYR A 17 5.52 -6.14 -3.71
CA TYR A 17 6.88 -5.95 -4.24
C TYR A 17 6.97 -6.19 -5.73
N ASP A 18 6.40 -7.30 -6.20
CA ASP A 18 6.43 -7.67 -7.60
C ASP A 18 5.57 -6.73 -8.47
N SER A 19 4.59 -6.05 -7.87
CA SER A 19 3.76 -5.04 -8.55
C SER A 19 4.52 -3.76 -8.91
N ILE A 20 5.61 -3.43 -8.21
CA ILE A 20 6.45 -2.27 -8.51
C ILE A 20 7.47 -2.68 -9.57
N LYS A 21 7.23 -2.27 -10.82
CA LYS A 21 8.05 -2.53 -12.00
C LYS A 21 8.81 -1.26 -12.39
N THR A 22 9.80 -1.44 -13.27
CA THR A 22 10.55 -0.32 -13.84
C THR A 22 9.62 0.66 -14.56
N ASN A 23 9.48 1.87 -14.02
CA ASN A 23 8.63 2.98 -14.51
C ASN A 23 7.12 2.86 -14.28
N GLU A 24 6.61 1.78 -13.71
CA GLU A 24 5.16 1.62 -13.47
C GLU A 24 4.85 0.79 -12.23
N VAL A 25 3.67 1.02 -11.64
CA VAL A 25 3.12 0.16 -10.60
C VAL A 25 1.89 -0.54 -11.17
N ASP A 26 1.91 -1.86 -11.20
CA ASP A 26 0.82 -2.70 -11.69
C ASP A 26 0.11 -3.40 -10.53
N THR A 27 -0.76 -2.65 -9.85
CA THR A 27 -1.56 -3.17 -8.75
C THR A 27 -2.58 -4.23 -9.17
N SER A 28 -2.89 -4.36 -10.47
CA SER A 28 -3.84 -5.36 -10.97
C SER A 28 -3.32 -6.80 -10.81
N SER A 29 -1.99 -6.97 -10.87
CA SER A 29 -1.30 -8.26 -10.70
C SER A 29 -1.44 -8.86 -9.29
N ILE A 30 -1.80 -8.05 -8.29
CA ILE A 30 -1.91 -8.47 -6.89
C ILE A 30 -3.16 -9.35 -6.66
N GLY A 31 -4.22 -9.14 -7.46
CA GLY A 31 -5.49 -9.87 -7.34
C GLY A 31 -6.34 -9.49 -6.11
N HIS A 32 -5.95 -8.43 -5.40
CA HIS A 32 -6.63 -7.94 -4.20
C HIS A 32 -6.66 -6.40 -4.22
N PRO A 33 -7.57 -5.76 -3.44
CA PRO A 33 -7.54 -4.32 -3.25
C PRO A 33 -6.15 -3.84 -2.84
N ALA A 34 -5.62 -2.85 -3.56
CA ALA A 34 -4.32 -2.28 -3.29
C ALA A 34 -4.31 -0.76 -3.45
N ASN A 35 -3.49 -0.14 -2.63
CA ASN A 35 -3.15 1.28 -2.70
C ASN A 35 -1.71 1.41 -3.15
N GLU A 36 -1.48 2.36 -4.04
CA GLU A 36 -0.16 2.80 -4.46
C GLU A 36 0.03 4.27 -4.12
N TYR A 37 1.27 4.63 -3.86
CA TYR A 37 1.70 6.01 -3.69
C TYR A 37 3.12 6.14 -4.25
N ALA A 38 3.36 7.23 -4.94
CA ALA A 38 4.65 7.55 -5.52
C ALA A 38 4.93 9.04 -5.36
N GLU A 39 6.13 9.38 -4.91
CA GLU A 39 6.56 10.76 -4.77
C GLU A 39 8.05 10.91 -5.06
N MET A 40 8.47 12.13 -5.42
CA MET A 40 9.88 12.51 -5.40
C MET A 40 10.22 12.90 -3.97
N PRO A 41 11.05 12.14 -3.26
CA PRO A 41 11.25 12.40 -1.86
C PRO A 41 12.17 13.63 -1.67
N GLY A 42 11.81 14.51 -0.74
CA GLY A 42 12.51 15.78 -0.47
C GLY A 42 13.92 15.60 0.12
N PRO A 43 14.74 16.65 0.25
CA PRO A 43 16.13 16.53 0.72
C PRO A 43 16.30 15.94 2.14
N ASP A 44 15.29 16.08 3.00
CA ASP A 44 15.30 15.58 4.40
C ASP A 44 14.38 14.36 4.62
N HIS A 45 14.06 13.63 3.56
CA HIS A 45 13.17 12.48 3.63
C HIS A 45 13.80 11.30 4.38
N THR A 46 12.96 10.53 5.06
CA THR A 46 13.31 9.22 5.59
C THR A 46 12.25 8.23 5.14
N MET A 47 12.58 6.93 5.12
CA MET A 47 11.60 5.87 4.85
C MET A 47 10.34 6.05 5.73
N GLU A 48 10.52 6.33 7.02
CA GLU A 48 9.41 6.52 7.97
C GLU A 48 8.52 7.72 7.59
N LYS A 49 9.12 8.84 7.18
CA LYS A 49 8.36 10.01 6.73
C LYS A 49 7.52 9.68 5.50
N ASN A 50 8.13 9.06 4.48
CA ASN A 50 7.44 8.73 3.23
C ASN A 50 6.30 7.71 3.46
N VAL A 51 6.51 6.74 4.36
CA VAL A 51 5.45 5.79 4.76
C VAL A 51 4.30 6.54 5.43
N ASN A 52 4.59 7.44 6.38
CA ASN A 52 3.55 8.23 7.05
C ASN A 52 2.79 9.13 6.07
N GLU A 53 3.49 9.77 5.13
CA GLU A 53 2.88 10.62 4.11
C GLU A 53 1.96 9.82 3.18
N ALA A 54 2.37 8.62 2.74
CA ALA A 54 1.54 7.72 1.95
C ALA A 54 0.28 7.27 2.69
N LEU A 55 0.42 6.85 3.96
CA LEU A 55 -0.72 6.43 4.79
C LEU A 55 -1.71 7.58 5.00
N ASN A 56 -1.22 8.78 5.31
CA ASN A 56 -2.05 9.97 5.46
C ASN A 56 -2.71 10.36 4.14
N TYR A 57 -1.97 10.28 3.02
CA TYR A 57 -2.51 10.55 1.69
C TYR A 57 -3.71 9.65 1.37
N TRP A 58 -3.60 8.34 1.61
CA TRP A 58 -4.69 7.40 1.35
C TRP A 58 -5.88 7.63 2.29
N TRP A 59 -5.62 7.97 3.55
CA TRP A 59 -6.64 8.17 4.56
C TRP A 59 -7.42 9.48 4.38
N ASP A 60 -6.70 10.59 4.21
CA ASP A 60 -7.25 11.94 4.21
C ASP A 60 -7.79 12.33 2.83
N ASN A 61 -6.99 12.14 1.78
CA ASN A 61 -7.41 12.56 0.43
C ASN A 61 -8.42 11.58 -0.18
N ASN A 62 -8.38 10.31 0.25
CA ASN A 62 -9.21 9.22 -0.27
C ASN A 62 -9.29 9.19 -1.81
N LYS A 63 -8.22 9.62 -2.50
CA LYS A 63 -8.19 9.63 -3.96
C LYS A 63 -8.33 8.18 -4.45
N TYR A 64 -9.11 7.98 -5.52
CA TYR A 64 -9.40 6.65 -6.07
C TYR A 64 -9.96 5.65 -5.02
N ASN A 65 -10.68 6.15 -4.01
CA ASN A 65 -11.27 5.36 -2.93
C ASN A 65 -10.22 4.58 -2.12
N ALA A 66 -9.02 5.16 -1.94
CA ALA A 66 -7.92 4.52 -1.22
C ALA A 66 -8.29 4.11 0.21
N ARG A 67 -9.10 4.90 0.91
CA ARG A 67 -9.60 4.57 2.25
C ARG A 67 -10.58 3.40 2.24
N ASP A 68 -11.42 3.28 1.23
CA ASP A 68 -12.39 2.18 1.14
C ASP A 68 -11.68 0.83 0.90
N LYS A 69 -10.53 0.86 0.21
CA LYS A 69 -9.66 -0.31 0.07
C LYS A 69 -9.02 -0.73 1.40
N MET A 70 -8.86 0.19 2.36
CA MET A 70 -8.37 -0.04 3.73
C MET A 70 -9.46 -0.41 4.74
N LYS A 71 -10.64 -0.85 4.28
CA LYS A 71 -11.79 -1.17 5.14
C LYS A 71 -11.45 -2.12 6.29
N ALA A 72 -12.13 -1.94 7.43
CA ALA A 72 -11.98 -2.74 8.64
C ALA A 72 -12.27 -4.25 8.47
N ALA A 73 -12.89 -4.66 7.35
CA ALA A 73 -13.14 -6.06 7.01
C ALA A 73 -11.88 -6.79 6.46
N ASN A 74 -10.81 -6.06 6.15
CA ASN A 74 -9.55 -6.67 5.75
C ASN A 74 -8.87 -7.29 6.97
N GLU A 75 -8.43 -8.54 6.84
CA GLU A 75 -7.80 -9.30 7.92
C GLU A 75 -6.29 -9.46 7.73
N LYS A 76 -5.84 -9.22 6.49
CA LYS A 76 -4.46 -9.34 6.05
C LYS A 76 -4.03 -8.07 5.34
N VAL A 77 -2.78 -7.67 5.58
CA VAL A 77 -2.11 -6.57 4.88
C VAL A 77 -0.69 -6.99 4.53
N GLY A 78 -0.24 -6.62 3.35
CA GLY A 78 1.16 -6.75 2.95
C GLY A 78 1.58 -5.49 2.20
N CYS A 79 2.53 -4.76 2.77
CA CYS A 79 3.03 -3.52 2.20
C CYS A 79 4.52 -3.62 1.91
N THR A 80 4.98 -2.91 0.90
CA THR A 80 6.41 -2.75 0.65
C THR A 80 6.70 -1.41 -0.01
N TYR A 81 7.97 -1.05 -0.06
CA TYR A 81 8.44 0.12 -0.78
C TYR A 81 9.63 -0.23 -1.68
N LYS A 82 9.80 0.53 -2.76
CA LYS A 82 11.01 0.55 -3.59
C LYS A 82 11.39 1.98 -3.92
N VAL A 83 12.68 2.23 -4.03
CA VAL A 83 13.21 3.49 -4.56
C VAL A 83 13.65 3.24 -6.00
N GLU A 84 12.87 3.73 -6.95
CA GLU A 84 13.23 3.78 -8.36
C GLU A 84 13.53 5.25 -8.71
N ALA A 85 14.80 5.64 -8.57
CA ALA A 85 15.19 7.05 -8.66
C ALA A 85 14.61 7.75 -9.91
N PRO A 86 13.93 8.90 -9.76
CA PRO A 86 13.90 9.75 -8.57
C PRO A 86 12.74 9.47 -7.59
N LEU A 87 11.97 8.41 -7.77
CA LEU A 87 10.72 8.17 -7.05
C LEU A 87 10.87 7.18 -5.89
N PHE A 88 10.17 7.47 -4.79
CA PHE A 88 9.84 6.51 -3.74
C PHE A 88 8.45 5.96 -4.02
N HIS A 89 8.34 4.64 -4.17
CA HIS A 89 7.09 3.93 -4.37
C HIS A 89 6.75 3.14 -3.12
N ILE A 90 5.48 3.18 -2.70
CA ILE A 90 4.94 2.30 -1.67
C ILE A 90 3.62 1.71 -2.14
N VAL A 91 3.47 0.41 -1.93
CA VAL A 91 2.26 -0.34 -2.27
C VAL A 91 1.82 -1.12 -1.05
N CYS A 92 0.53 -1.05 -0.74
CA CYS A 92 -0.12 -1.87 0.28
C CYS A 92 -1.28 -2.63 -0.35
N ALA A 93 -1.27 -3.96 -0.18
CA ALA A 93 -2.35 -4.84 -0.57
C ALA A 93 -3.14 -5.30 0.66
N TYR A 94 -4.45 -5.49 0.50
CA TYR A 94 -5.36 -5.88 1.57
C TYR A 94 -6.22 -7.05 1.17
N MET A 95 -6.39 -8.03 2.05
CA MET A 95 -7.26 -9.18 1.81
C MET A 95 -8.26 -9.36 2.95
N SER A 96 -9.51 -9.61 2.57
CA SER A 96 -10.54 -10.12 3.47
C SER A 96 -10.70 -11.62 3.25
N THR A 97 -10.63 -12.41 4.31
CA THR A 97 -10.79 -13.87 4.25
C THR A 97 -12.25 -14.30 4.12
N SER A 98 -13.20 -13.36 4.22
CA SER A 98 -14.65 -13.61 4.25
C SER A 98 -15.37 -13.41 2.90
N GLY A 99 -14.68 -13.59 1.78
CA GLY A 99 -15.25 -13.41 0.43
C GLY A 99 -14.69 -14.34 -0.63
N GLY A 100 -14.73 -15.66 -0.38
CA GLY A 100 -14.67 -16.70 -1.41
C GLY A 100 -16.07 -17.23 -1.70
#